data_AF-A0A8B6DSY8-F1
#
_entry.id   AF-A0A8B6DSY8-F1
#
_cell.length_a   1.000
_cell.length_b   1.000
_cell.length_c   1.000
_cell.angle_alpha   90.00
_cell.angle_beta   90.00
_cell.angle_gamma   90.00
#
_symmetry.space_group_name_H-M   'P 1'
#
loop_
_entity.id
_entity.type
_entity.pdbx_description
1 polymer ?
#
loop_
_entity_poly.entity_id
_entity_poly.type
_entity_poly.pdbx_seq_one_letter_code
_entity_poly.pdbx_strand_id
1 'polypeptide(L)'
;MSWIPIVGGIFSVTVGGLLSDVIVKRLGLYSRVIVIIISLTLAAPFAAGTLFFLPPYAYLCQIPTYLFGEMWIGITIAVLVELVPSDIRTTGIAVYLFIITNIGGNIQLLVPVIKNHIKEMHKHDIPKYPDVNALRTALYILYPGPYLYAAFIFVFVMFLMRRDQRKAEQSAYTILPDTTA
;
A
#
# COMPACT_ATOMS: atom_id res chain seq x y z
N MET A 1 13.40 20.53 3.12
CA MET A 1 12.40 20.02 2.15
C MET A 1 11.39 19.05 2.79
N SER A 2 10.99 19.26 4.05
CA SER A 2 10.11 18.31 4.79
C SER A 2 8.61 18.59 4.64
N TRP A 3 8.20 19.66 3.98
CA TRP A 3 6.78 20.05 3.92
C TRP A 3 5.98 19.26 2.89
N ILE A 4 6.60 18.81 1.80
CA ILE A 4 5.95 18.05 0.72
C ILE A 4 5.31 16.77 1.24
N PRO A 5 6.00 15.88 1.99
CA PRO A 5 5.36 14.69 2.55
C PRO A 5 4.34 15.02 3.65
N ILE A 6 4.52 16.11 4.40
CA ILE A 6 3.56 16.51 5.45
C ILE A 6 2.23 16.95 4.81
N VAL A 7 2.29 17.91 3.89
CA VAL A 7 1.09 18.46 3.22
C VAL A 7 0.49 17.41 2.30
N GLY A 8 1.32 16.73 1.51
CA GLY A 8 0.91 15.67 0.60
C GLY A 8 0.28 14.49 1.34
N GLY A 9 0.88 14.05 2.45
CA GLY A 9 0.38 12.95 3.26
C GLY A 9 -0.97 13.26 3.92
N ILE A 10 -1.11 14.42 4.57
CA ILE A 10 -2.39 14.82 5.20
C ILE A 10 -3.50 14.91 4.15
N PHE A 11 -3.20 15.55 3.02
CA PHE A 11 -4.17 15.71 1.94
C PHE A 11 -4.52 14.36 1.31
N SER A 12 -3.53 13.51 1.04
CA SER A 12 -3.70 12.16 0.51
C SER A 12 -4.58 11.28 1.39
N VAL A 13 -4.30 11.21 2.70
CA VAL A 13 -5.07 10.39 3.64
C VAL A 13 -6.51 10.87 3.74
N THR A 14 -6.72 12.19 3.77
CA THR A 14 -8.07 12.78 3.84
C THR A 14 -8.86 12.51 2.57
N VAL A 15 -8.27 12.80 1.40
CA VAL A 15 -8.93 12.58 0.10
C VAL A 15 -9.14 11.10 -0.15
N GLY A 16 -8.19 10.24 0.20
CA GLY A 16 -8.30 8.79 0.05
C GLY A 16 -9.38 8.18 0.93
N GLY A 17 -9.50 8.64 2.18
CA GLY A 17 -10.60 8.27 3.07
C GLY A 17 -11.96 8.68 2.51
N LEU A 18 -12.11 9.96 2.15
CA LEU A 18 -13.38 10.49 1.60
C LEU A 18 -13.76 9.81 0.28
N LEU A 19 -12.81 9.65 -0.64
CA LEU A 19 -13.05 9.02 -1.93
C LEU A 19 -13.44 7.55 -1.76
N SER A 20 -12.77 6.83 -0.85
CA SER A 20 -13.13 5.47 -0.49
C SER A 20 -14.56 5.40 0.07
N ASP A 21 -14.92 6.27 1.00
CA ASP A 21 -16.25 6.27 1.62
C ASP A 21 -17.37 6.59 0.61
N VAL A 22 -17.13 7.52 -0.31
CA VAL A 22 -18.08 7.86 -1.37
C VAL A 22 -18.29 6.68 -2.33
N ILE A 23 -17.21 5.98 -2.71
CA ILE A 23 -17.30 4.85 -3.64
C ILE A 23 -17.92 3.62 -2.95
N VAL A 24 -17.64 3.39 -1.66
CA VAL A 24 -18.19 2.29 -0.86
C VAL A 24 -19.70 2.33 -0.77
N LYS A 25 -20.30 3.52 -0.67
CA LYS A 25 -21.77 3.68 -0.64
C LYS A 25 -22.47 3.05 -1.84
N ARG A 26 -21.76 2.82 -2.96
CA ARG A 26 -22.33 2.21 -4.17
C ARG A 26 -22.03 0.72 -4.36
N LEU A 27 -20.96 0.19 -3.75
CA LEU A 27 -20.36 -1.09 -4.16
C LEU A 27 -19.78 -1.92 -2.99
N GLY A 28 -19.91 -1.45 -1.74
CA GLY A 28 -19.56 -2.20 -0.53
C GLY A 28 -18.06 -2.24 -0.18
N LEU A 29 -17.69 -3.15 0.73
CA LEU A 29 -16.33 -3.31 1.29
C LEU A 29 -15.26 -3.57 0.21
N TYR A 30 -15.61 -4.30 -0.84
CA TYR A 30 -14.75 -4.63 -1.98
C TYR A 30 -14.21 -3.37 -2.69
N SER A 31 -14.96 -2.28 -2.70
CA SER A 31 -14.56 -1.03 -3.34
C SER A 31 -13.39 -0.35 -2.67
N ARG A 32 -13.29 -0.45 -1.34
CA ARG A 32 -12.13 0.08 -0.58
C ARG A 32 -10.84 -0.52 -1.12
N VAL A 33 -10.85 -1.83 -1.35
CA VAL A 33 -9.67 -2.58 -1.84
C VAL A 33 -9.32 -2.20 -3.27
N ILE A 34 -10.31 -1.99 -4.15
CA ILE A 34 -10.04 -1.50 -5.52
C ILE A 34 -9.36 -0.14 -5.50
N VAL A 35 -9.83 0.79 -4.66
CA VAL A 35 -9.24 2.13 -4.57
C VAL A 35 -7.77 2.04 -4.16
N ILE A 36 -7.43 1.15 -3.21
CA ILE A 36 -6.03 0.87 -2.84
C ILE A 36 -5.23 0.32 -4.03
N ILE A 37 -5.75 -0.67 -4.76
CA ILE A 37 -5.03 -1.27 -5.90
C ILE A 37 -4.73 -0.21 -6.96
N ILE A 38 -5.73 0.63 -7.30
CA ILE A 38 -5.57 1.69 -8.28
C ILE A 38 -4.55 2.71 -7.79
N SER A 39 -4.65 3.16 -6.53
CA SER A 39 -3.74 4.19 -6.01
C SER A 39 -2.29 3.71 -5.94
N LEU A 40 -2.05 2.46 -5.52
CA LEU A 40 -0.71 1.86 -5.48
C LEU A 40 -0.13 1.66 -6.89
N THR A 41 -0.97 1.22 -7.84
CA THR A 41 -0.55 1.01 -9.23
C THR A 41 -0.21 2.33 -9.91
N LEU A 42 -0.97 3.39 -9.63
CA LEU A 42 -0.67 4.73 -10.13
C LEU A 42 0.57 5.33 -9.46
N ALA A 43 0.78 5.09 -8.16
CA ALA A 43 1.95 5.61 -7.44
C ALA A 43 3.28 4.99 -7.90
N ALA A 44 3.28 3.70 -8.26
CA ALA A 44 4.49 2.96 -8.65
C ALA A 44 5.32 3.59 -9.81
N PRO A 45 4.74 3.98 -10.96
CA PRO A 45 5.51 4.61 -12.04
C PRO A 45 6.04 5.99 -11.64
N PHE A 46 5.32 6.76 -10.82
CA PHE A 46 5.81 8.04 -10.33
C PHE A 46 6.95 7.87 -9.32
N ALA A 47 6.88 6.86 -8.45
CA ALA A 47 7.96 6.50 -7.53
C ALA A 47 9.23 6.07 -8.27
N ALA A 48 9.08 5.26 -9.33
CA ALA A 48 10.19 4.89 -10.20
C ALA A 48 10.75 6.10 -10.97
N GLY A 49 9.88 7.03 -11.39
CA GLY A 49 10.24 8.29 -12.03
C GLY A 49 11.08 9.20 -11.13
N THR A 50 10.75 9.29 -9.84
CA THR A 50 11.55 10.05 -8.85
C THR A 50 12.98 9.56 -8.76
N LEU A 51 13.22 8.25 -8.91
CA LEU A 51 14.57 7.69 -8.96
C LEU A 51 15.21 7.81 -10.34
N PHE A 52 14.43 8.00 -11.43
CA PHE A 52 14.94 8.07 -12.81
C PHE A 52 15.43 9.47 -13.19
N PHE A 53 14.67 10.50 -12.82
CA PHE A 53 14.95 11.88 -13.21
C PHE A 53 15.96 12.57 -12.27
N LEU A 54 16.70 13.54 -12.83
CA LEU A 54 17.53 14.43 -12.01
C LEU A 54 16.68 15.54 -11.37
N PRO A 55 17.15 16.16 -10.27
CA PRO A 55 16.56 17.38 -9.74
C PRO A 55 16.50 18.46 -10.84
N PRO A 56 15.38 19.20 -11.01
CA PRO A 56 14.23 19.31 -10.12
C PRO A 56 13.06 18.35 -10.42
N TYR A 57 13.06 17.66 -11.56
CA TYR A 57 11.93 16.83 -12.01
C TYR A 57 11.64 15.64 -11.08
N ALA A 58 12.65 15.13 -10.38
CA ALA A 58 12.49 14.12 -9.33
C ALA A 58 11.46 14.55 -8.25
N TYR A 59 11.48 15.83 -7.86
CA TYR A 59 10.56 16.38 -6.86
C TYR A 59 9.13 16.51 -7.40
N LEU A 60 8.98 16.82 -8.70
CA LEU A 60 7.66 16.88 -9.33
C LEU A 60 7.02 15.49 -9.42
N CYS A 61 7.77 14.44 -9.71
CA CYS A 61 7.28 13.05 -9.66
C CYS A 61 6.93 12.60 -8.24
N GLN A 62 7.53 13.21 -7.22
CA GLN A 62 7.32 12.82 -5.83
C GLN A 62 6.00 13.34 -5.27
N ILE A 63 5.47 14.45 -5.79
CA ILE A 63 4.15 14.99 -5.41
C ILE A 63 3.01 13.97 -5.68
N PRO A 64 2.79 13.47 -6.92
CA PRO A 64 1.75 12.48 -7.18
C PRO A 64 2.06 11.16 -6.48
N THR A 65 3.33 10.81 -6.29
CA THR A 65 3.71 9.61 -5.52
C THR A 65 3.19 9.69 -4.08
N TYR A 66 3.37 10.81 -3.38
CA TYR A 66 2.80 10.97 -2.04
C TYR A 66 1.28 11.12 -2.06
N LEU A 67 0.73 11.78 -3.09
CA LEU A 67 -0.72 11.98 -3.21
C LEU A 67 -1.49 10.65 -3.33
N PHE A 68 -1.01 9.72 -4.15
CA PHE A 68 -1.66 8.42 -4.35
C PHE A 68 -1.09 7.33 -3.43
N GLY A 69 0.19 7.43 -3.12
CA GLY A 69 0.94 6.43 -2.37
C GLY A 69 0.66 6.44 -0.87
N GLU A 70 0.13 7.52 -0.29
CA GLU A 70 -0.24 7.59 1.14
C GLU A 70 -1.74 7.37 1.40
N MET A 71 -2.56 7.21 0.34
CA MET A 71 -4.01 6.99 0.49
C MET A 71 -4.33 5.68 1.23
N TRP A 72 -3.40 4.72 1.18
CA TRP A 72 -3.61 3.37 1.71
C TRP A 72 -3.95 3.38 3.21
N ILE A 73 -3.29 4.22 4.03
CA ILE A 73 -3.44 4.20 5.50
C ILE A 73 -4.89 4.42 5.93
N GLY A 74 -5.53 5.45 5.36
CA GLY A 74 -6.92 5.77 5.71
C GLY A 74 -7.88 4.65 5.30
N ILE A 75 -7.66 4.08 4.11
CA ILE A 75 -8.54 3.05 3.55
C ILE A 75 -8.37 1.73 4.30
N THR A 76 -7.13 1.31 4.62
CA THR A 76 -6.87 0.06 5.35
C THR A 76 -7.38 0.12 6.79
N ILE A 77 -7.29 1.26 7.46
CA ILE A 77 -7.90 1.44 8.78
C ILE A 77 -9.42 1.32 8.70
N ALA A 78 -10.05 1.92 7.70
CA ALA A 78 -11.50 1.80 7.50
C ALA A 78 -11.92 0.33 7.26
N VAL A 79 -11.20 -0.39 6.39
CA VAL A 79 -11.40 -1.82 6.15
C VAL A 79 -11.22 -2.63 7.44
N LEU A 80 -10.18 -2.34 8.23
CA LEU A 80 -9.92 -3.02 9.49
C LEU A 80 -11.08 -2.84 10.49
N VAL A 81 -11.58 -1.61 10.62
CA VAL A 81 -12.71 -1.28 11.51
C VAL A 81 -14.00 -1.96 11.09
N GLU A 82 -14.22 -2.13 9.79
CA GLU A 82 -15.38 -2.85 9.22
C GLU A 82 -15.25 -4.38 9.38
N LEU A 83 -14.04 -4.93 9.35
CA LEU A 83 -13.79 -6.37 9.49
C LEU A 83 -13.73 -6.86 10.93
N VAL A 84 -13.26 -6.02 11.86
CA VAL A 84 -13.01 -6.42 13.26
C VAL A 84 -14.28 -6.20 14.11
N PRO A 85 -14.71 -7.20 14.92
CA PRO A 85 -15.82 -7.05 15.85
C PRO A 85 -15.66 -5.84 16.77
N SER A 86 -16.77 -5.21 17.16
CA SER A 86 -16.79 -4.01 18.00
C SER A 86 -15.98 -4.18 19.29
N ASP A 87 -16.01 -5.36 19.88
CA ASP A 87 -15.48 -5.64 21.21
C ASP A 87 -13.95 -5.68 21.25
N ILE A 88 -13.31 -5.96 20.10
CA ILE A 88 -11.86 -6.08 19.97
C ILE A 88 -11.26 -5.08 18.97
N ARG A 89 -12.07 -4.11 18.51
CA ARG A 89 -11.67 -3.14 17.48
C ARG A 89 -10.45 -2.32 17.88
N THR A 90 -10.42 -1.83 19.11
CA THR A 90 -9.28 -1.06 19.64
C THR A 90 -8.00 -1.88 19.62
N THR A 91 -8.06 -3.14 20.05
CA THR A 91 -6.93 -4.07 20.01
C THR A 91 -6.50 -4.35 18.57
N GLY A 92 -7.45 -4.54 17.65
CA GLY A 92 -7.16 -4.75 16.23
C GLY A 92 -6.40 -3.58 15.60
N ILE A 93 -6.82 -2.34 15.89
CA ILE A 93 -6.12 -1.13 15.44
C ILE A 93 -4.72 -1.05 16.06
N ALA A 94 -4.58 -1.37 17.35
CA ALA A 94 -3.28 -1.35 18.03
C ALA A 94 -2.30 -2.36 17.40
N VAL A 95 -2.75 -3.58 17.10
CA VAL A 95 -1.94 -4.61 16.41
C VAL A 95 -1.56 -4.14 15.01
N TYR A 96 -2.50 -3.56 14.26
CA TYR A 96 -2.23 -3.00 12.94
C TYR A 96 -1.15 -1.91 12.99
N LEU A 97 -1.27 -0.95 13.91
CA LEU A 97 -0.29 0.11 14.10
C LEU A 97 1.07 -0.45 14.53
N PHE A 98 1.09 -1.45 15.41
CA PHE A 98 2.32 -2.12 15.82
C PHE A 98 3.05 -2.74 14.63
N ILE A 99 2.33 -3.42 13.74
CA ILE A 99 2.89 -4.06 12.54
C ILE A 99 3.50 -3.02 11.60
N ILE A 100 2.75 -1.97 11.23
CA ILE A 100 3.26 -0.99 10.26
C ILE A 100 4.44 -0.19 10.82
N THR A 101 4.46 0.11 12.11
CA THR A 101 5.53 0.88 12.73
C THR A 101 6.78 0.02 12.95
N ASN A 102 6.64 -1.19 13.49
CA ASN A 102 7.79 -2.02 13.82
C ASN A 102 8.31 -2.82 12.64
N ILE A 103 7.43 -3.40 11.81
CA ILE A 103 7.88 -4.18 10.65
C ILE A 103 8.13 -3.22 9.49
N GLY A 104 7.13 -2.40 9.14
CA GLY A 104 7.25 -1.44 8.05
C GLY A 104 8.38 -0.41 8.26
N GLY A 105 8.47 0.16 9.47
CA GLY A 105 9.52 1.14 9.79
C GLY A 105 10.94 0.57 9.74
N ASN A 106 11.14 -0.68 10.15
CA ASN A 106 12.47 -1.31 10.18
C ASN A 106 12.91 -1.91 8.83
N ILE A 107 12.02 -2.06 7.84
CA ILE A 107 12.39 -2.52 6.48
C ILE A 107 13.49 -1.64 5.85
N GLN A 108 13.59 -0.37 6.25
CA GLN A 108 14.65 0.53 5.76
C GLN A 108 16.07 0.06 6.11
N LEU A 109 16.23 -0.78 7.13
CA LEU A 109 17.51 -1.41 7.48
C LEU A 109 17.99 -2.40 6.41
N LEU A 110 17.12 -2.84 5.49
CA LEU A 110 17.49 -3.69 4.36
C LEU A 110 18.20 -2.91 3.25
N VAL A 111 18.05 -1.58 3.17
CA VAL A 111 18.70 -0.75 2.13
C VAL A 111 20.22 -0.97 2.09
N PRO A 112 20.99 -0.84 3.19
CA PRO A 112 22.43 -1.08 3.18
C PRO A 112 22.79 -2.54 2.88
N VAL A 113 21.99 -3.50 3.34
CA VAL A 113 22.23 -4.94 3.11
C VAL A 113 22.10 -5.24 1.60
N ILE A 114 21.01 -4.79 0.97
CA ILE A 114 20.78 -4.98 -0.46
C ILE A 114 21.82 -4.23 -1.29
N LYS A 115 22.18 -3.00 -0.92
CA LYS A 115 23.25 -2.24 -1.58
C LYS A 115 24.57 -3.01 -1.59
N ASN A 116 24.98 -3.55 -0.44
CA ASN A 116 26.24 -4.29 -0.32
C ASN A 116 26.17 -5.58 -1.13
N HIS A 117 25.05 -6.30 -1.11
CA HIS A 117 24.86 -7.51 -1.90
C HIS A 117 24.90 -7.24 -3.41
N ILE A 118 24.26 -6.17 -3.89
CA ILE A 118 24.31 -5.76 -5.31
C ILE A 118 25.75 -5.43 -5.73
N LYS A 119 26.51 -4.76 -4.86
CA LYS A 119 27.92 -4.41 -5.08
C LYS A 119 28.81 -5.65 -5.17
N GLU A 120 28.55 -6.67 -4.34
CA GLU A 120 29.25 -7.96 -4.40
C GLU A 120 28.89 -8.73 -5.67
N MET A 121 27.62 -8.74 -6.07
CA MET A 121 27.14 -9.45 -7.25
C MET A 121 27.74 -8.86 -8.55
N HIS A 122 27.84 -7.53 -8.66
CA HIS A 122 28.42 -6.84 -9.83
C HIS A 122 29.95 -6.77 -9.82
N LYS A 123 30.62 -7.31 -8.80
CA LYS A 123 32.08 -7.29 -8.66
C LYS A 123 32.78 -8.06 -9.79
N HIS A 124 32.11 -9.03 -10.41
CA HIS A 124 32.62 -9.81 -11.53
C HIS A 124 32.44 -9.14 -12.91
N ASP A 125 31.40 -8.32 -13.09
CA ASP A 125 31.09 -7.70 -14.38
C ASP A 125 31.77 -6.33 -14.56
N ILE A 126 31.94 -5.54 -13.48
CA ILE A 126 32.50 -4.18 -13.55
C ILE A 126 33.45 -3.95 -12.37
N PRO A 127 34.76 -3.73 -12.59
CA PRO A 127 35.77 -3.62 -11.51
C PRO A 127 35.53 -2.46 -10.52
N LYS A 128 34.64 -1.52 -10.87
CA LYS A 128 34.33 -0.34 -10.05
C LYS A 128 32.86 0.08 -10.24
N TYR A 129 31.92 -0.75 -9.79
CA TYR A 129 30.51 -0.35 -9.77
C TYR A 129 30.32 0.87 -8.84
N PRO A 130 29.87 2.03 -9.34
CA PRO A 130 29.75 3.24 -8.52
C PRO A 130 28.76 3.03 -7.37
N ASP A 131 29.11 3.47 -6.15
CA ASP A 131 28.23 3.33 -4.97
C ASP A 131 26.85 3.97 -5.17
N VAL A 132 26.79 5.02 -6.00
CA VAL A 132 25.55 5.72 -6.37
C VAL A 132 24.62 4.81 -7.17
N ASN A 133 25.15 4.00 -8.08
CA ASN A 133 24.34 3.09 -8.89
C ASN A 133 23.84 1.91 -8.06
N ALA A 134 24.65 1.36 -7.17
CA ALA A 134 24.23 0.27 -6.28
C ALA A 134 23.11 0.72 -5.34
N LEU A 135 23.23 1.93 -4.79
CA LEU A 135 22.20 2.53 -3.96
C LEU A 135 20.91 2.79 -4.77
N ARG A 136 21.04 3.35 -5.98
CA ARG A 136 19.88 3.61 -6.85
C ARG A 136 19.12 2.33 -7.19
N THR A 137 19.81 1.24 -7.49
CA THR A 137 19.20 -0.07 -7.75
C THR A 137 18.54 -0.64 -6.49
N ALA A 138 19.18 -0.54 -5.33
CA ALA A 138 18.58 -0.96 -4.06
C ALA A 138 17.29 -0.17 -3.76
N LEU A 139 17.30 1.14 -4.02
CA LEU A 139 16.12 1.99 -3.85
C LEU A 139 15.04 1.69 -4.88
N TYR A 140 15.37 1.31 -6.12
CA TYR A 140 14.37 0.85 -7.09
C TYR A 140 13.64 -0.41 -6.61
N ILE A 141 14.32 -1.29 -5.87
CA ILE A 141 13.67 -2.48 -5.31
C ILE A 141 12.82 -2.11 -4.10
N LEU A 142 13.34 -1.28 -3.19
CA LEU A 142 12.68 -0.98 -1.91
C LEU A 142 11.69 0.19 -1.94
N TYR A 143 11.65 0.99 -3.01
CA TYR A 143 10.73 2.12 -3.13
C TYR A 143 9.52 1.82 -4.03
N PRO A 144 9.61 1.72 -5.36
CA PRO A 144 8.46 1.36 -6.20
C PRO A 144 8.06 -0.12 -6.07
N GLY A 145 8.99 -1.02 -5.69
CA GLY A 145 8.71 -2.46 -5.56
C GLY A 145 7.58 -2.80 -4.59
N PRO A 146 7.61 -2.33 -3.33
CA PRO A 146 6.53 -2.55 -2.37
C PRO A 146 5.15 -2.07 -2.84
N TYR A 147 5.06 -0.98 -3.62
CA TYR A 147 3.77 -0.52 -4.17
C TYR A 147 3.15 -1.57 -5.10
N LEU A 148 3.94 -2.12 -6.03
CA LEU A 148 3.47 -3.15 -6.96
C LEU A 148 3.20 -4.48 -6.26
N TYR A 149 4.07 -4.86 -5.32
CA TYR A 149 3.89 -6.08 -4.53
C TYR A 149 2.62 -6.01 -3.68
N ALA A 150 2.38 -4.88 -3.00
CA ALA A 150 1.16 -4.66 -2.25
C ALA A 150 -0.07 -4.65 -3.16
N ALA A 151 -0.02 -3.99 -4.33
CA ALA A 151 -1.11 -4.03 -5.30
C ALA A 151 -1.47 -5.47 -5.71
N PHE A 152 -0.47 -6.32 -5.96
CA PHE A 152 -0.69 -7.74 -6.27
C PHE A 152 -1.34 -8.50 -5.11
N ILE A 153 -0.86 -8.30 -3.87
CA ILE A 153 -1.48 -8.91 -2.68
C ILE A 153 -2.93 -8.44 -2.54
N PHE A 154 -3.20 -7.14 -2.71
CA PHE A 154 -4.56 -6.61 -2.58
C PHE A 154 -5.48 -7.14 -3.67
N VAL A 155 -4.99 -7.37 -4.88
CA VAL A 155 -5.74 -8.09 -5.93
C VAL A 155 -6.10 -9.50 -5.46
N PHE A 156 -5.17 -10.22 -4.83
CA PHE A 156 -5.46 -11.55 -4.28
C PHE A 156 -6.48 -11.50 -3.12
N VAL A 157 -6.31 -10.58 -2.17
CA VAL A 157 -7.26 -10.35 -1.06
C VAL A 157 -8.64 -10.00 -1.60
N MET A 158 -8.70 -9.18 -2.64
CA MET A 158 -9.92 -8.77 -3.32
C MET A 158 -10.69 -9.99 -3.88
N PHE A 159 -9.99 -10.99 -4.45
CA PHE A 159 -10.64 -12.24 -4.88
C PHE A 159 -11.14 -13.08 -3.71
N LEU A 160 -10.38 -13.16 -2.61
CA LEU A 160 -10.80 -13.89 -1.40
C LEU A 160 -12.04 -13.27 -0.76
N MET A 161 -12.06 -11.94 -0.61
CA MET A 161 -13.20 -11.23 -0.04
C MET A 161 -14.48 -11.42 -0.86
N ARG A 162 -14.38 -11.39 -2.20
CA ARG A 162 -15.52 -11.71 -3.08
C ARG A 162 -16.04 -13.12 -2.86
N ARG A 163 -15.16 -14.09 -2.64
CA ARG A 163 -15.55 -15.48 -2.37
C ARG A 163 -16.26 -15.60 -1.02
N ASP A 164 -15.73 -14.95 0.01
CA ASP A 164 -16.29 -15.05 1.36
C ASP A 164 -17.63 -14.31 1.50
N GLN A 165 -17.80 -13.16 0.85
CA GLN A 165 -19.09 -12.47 0.78
C GLN A 165 -20.17 -13.33 0.11
N ARG A 166 -19.85 -13.98 -1.02
CA ARG A 166 -20.79 -14.90 -1.70
C ARG A 166 -21.20 -16.07 -0.80
N LYS A 167 -20.26 -16.61 0.00
CA LYS A 167 -20.58 -17.67 0.96
C LYS A 167 -21.46 -17.17 2.10
N ALA A 168 -21.20 -15.98 2.62
CA ALA A 168 -22.02 -15.38 3.68
C ALA A 168 -23.46 -15.12 3.21
N GLU A 169 -23.65 -14.61 1.98
CA GLU A 169 -24.96 -14.42 1.36
C GLU A 169 -25.71 -15.75 1.18
N GLN A 170 -25.00 -16.81 0.74
CA GLN A 170 -25.58 -18.16 0.61
C GLN A 170 -26.01 -18.75 1.95
N SER A 171 -25.16 -18.67 2.98
CA SER A 171 -25.50 -19.15 4.32
C SER A 171 -26.66 -18.39 4.95
N ALA A 172 -26.75 -17.07 4.74
CA ALA A 172 -27.88 -16.28 5.21
C ALA A 172 -29.20 -16.69 4.54
N TYR A 173 -29.18 -17.01 3.25
CA TYR A 173 -30.36 -17.50 2.52
C TYR A 173 -30.81 -18.90 3.00
N THR A 174 -29.87 -19.78 3.38
CA THR A 174 -30.19 -21.12 3.90
C THR A 174 -30.85 -21.11 5.29
N ILE A 175 -30.69 -20.05 6.08
CA ILE A 175 -31.27 -19.96 7.44
C ILE A 175 -32.71 -19.41 7.42
N LEU A 176 -33.10 -18.69 6.37
CA LEU A 176 -34.42 -18.05 6.24
C LEU A 176 -35.56 -18.83 5.53
N PRO A 177 -35.44 -20.07 5.00
CA PRO A 177 -36.54 -20.68 4.26
C PRO A 177 -37.73 -21.15 5.12
N ASP A 178 -37.59 -21.32 6.44
CA ASP A 178 -38.60 -22.01 7.27
C ASP A 178 -39.43 -21.12 8.22
N THR A 179 -39.30 -19.79 8.17
CA THR A 179 -40.09 -18.89 9.04
C THR A 179 -41.39 -18.36 8.41
N THR A 180 -41.75 -18.82 7.23
CA THR A 180 -43.02 -18.48 6.57
C THR A 180 -43.68 -19.71 5.97
N ALA A 181 -44.31 -20.52 6.82
CA ALA A 181 -45.33 -21.49 6.44
C ALA A 181 -46.41 -21.53 7.53
#